data_AF-A0A3D3CPN0-F1
#
_entry.id   AF-A0A3D3CPN0-F1
#
_cell.length_a   1.000
_cell.length_b   1.000
_cell.length_c   1.000
_cell.angle_alpha   90.00
_cell.angle_beta   90.00
_cell.angle_gamma   90.00
#
_symmetry.space_group_name_H-M   'P 1'
#
loop_
_entity.id
_entity.type
_entity.pdbx_description
1 polymer ?
#
loop_
_entity_poly.entity_id
_entity_poly.type
_entity_poly.pdbx_seq_one_letter_code
_entity_poly.pdbx_strand_id
1 'polypeptide(L)' 'MSISLDAQDEKTYNKICNPAFKNAFNEVVNFIKEANKYIPEVIATVVTAEGVDVEKCKEIADSLGVKLRIRSLDVVV' A
#
# COMPACT_ATOMS: atom_id res chain seq x y z
N MET A 1 -1.73 9.16 10.04
CA MET A 1 -1.95 9.32 8.58
C MET A 1 -2.16 7.94 7.97
N SER A 2 -3.10 7.81 7.03
CA SER A 2 -3.36 6.55 6.31
C SER A 2 -2.91 6.70 4.85
N ILE A 3 -2.15 5.74 4.33
CA ILE A 3 -1.61 5.76 2.96
C ILE A 3 -1.98 4.44 2.27
N SER A 4 -2.51 4.52 1.05
CA SER A 4 -2.88 3.36 0.22
C SER A 4 -1.65 2.73 -0.42
N LEU A 5 -1.26 1.54 0.04
CA LEU A 5 -0.24 0.70 -0.59
C LEU A 5 -0.87 -0.17 -1.69
N ASP A 6 -2.03 -0.78 -1.40
CA ASP A 6 -2.93 -1.54 -2.30
C ASP A 6 -2.34 -2.71 -3.13
N ALA A 7 -1.02 -2.88 -3.19
CA ALA A 7 -0.36 -3.95 -3.92
C ALA A 7 1.06 -4.24 -3.39
N GLN A 8 1.56 -5.43 -3.70
CA GLN A 8 2.90 -5.90 -3.30
C GLN A 8 4.03 -5.55 -4.27
N ASP A 9 3.70 -5.11 -5.48
CA ASP A 9 4.66 -4.82 -6.54
C ASP A 9 4.11 -3.79 -7.54
N GLU A 10 5.00 -3.19 -8.32
CA GLU A 10 4.65 -2.15 -9.30
C GLU A 10 3.66 -2.65 -10.37
N LYS A 11 3.78 -3.90 -10.81
CA LYS A 11 2.92 -4.45 -11.86
C LYS A 11 1.47 -4.53 -11.36
N THR A 12 1.28 -5.05 -10.17
CA THR A 12 -0.02 -5.20 -9.51
C THR A 12 -0.58 -3.83 -9.13
N TYR A 13 0.26 -2.95 -8.59
CA TYR A 13 -0.11 -1.57 -8.29
C TYR A 13 -0.61 -0.83 -9.53
N ASN A 14 0.11 -0.92 -10.64
CA ASN A 14 -0.29 -0.25 -11.89
C ASN A 14 -1.61 -0.78 -12.44
N LYS A 15 -1.89 -2.08 -12.28
CA LYS A 15 -3.16 -2.69 -12.69
C LYS A 15 -4.34 -2.19 -11.84
N ILE A 16 -4.13 -2.05 -10.52
CA ILE A 16 -5.20 -1.71 -9.57
C ILE A 16 -5.42 -0.21 -9.48
N CYS A 17 -4.35 0.55 -9.28
CA CYS A 17 -4.40 1.98 -9.00
C CYS A 17 -4.41 2.84 -10.26
N ASN A 18 -4.02 2.27 -11.42
CA ASN A 18 -3.90 2.98 -12.70
C ASN A 18 -3.26 4.38 -12.56
N PRO A 19 -2.04 4.47 -12.00
CA PRO A 19 -1.42 5.75 -11.68
C PRO A 19 -1.10 6.54 -12.95
N ALA A 20 -1.26 7.86 -12.87
CA ALA A 20 -0.91 8.77 -13.97
C ALA A 20 0.61 8.86 -14.23
N PHE A 21 1.43 8.42 -13.26
CA PHE A 21 2.89 8.54 -13.28
C PHE A 21 3.56 7.16 -13.30
N LYS A 22 4.71 7.07 -13.97
CA LYS A 22 5.59 5.88 -13.89
C LYS A 22 6.23 5.79 -12.51
N ASN A 23 6.66 4.60 -12.09
CA ASN A 23 7.33 4.36 -10.81
C ASN A 23 6.49 4.70 -9.56
N ALA A 24 5.17 4.87 -9.71
CA ALA A 24 4.30 5.34 -8.64
C ALA A 24 4.33 4.44 -7.39
N PHE A 25 4.40 3.12 -7.58
CA PHE A 25 4.53 2.17 -6.48
C PHE A 25 5.76 2.44 -5.60
N ASN A 26 6.93 2.58 -6.21
CA ASN A 26 8.18 2.83 -5.48
C ASN A 26 8.13 4.19 -4.76
N GLU A 27 7.53 5.21 -5.37
CA GLU A 27 7.36 6.52 -4.72
C GLU A 27 6.35 6.47 -3.56
N VAL A 28 5.29 5.67 -3.63
CA VAL A 28 4.39 5.44 -2.50
C VAL A 28 5.12 4.76 -1.34
N VAL A 29 5.92 3.73 -1.63
CA VAL A 29 6.74 3.05 -0.61
C VAL A 29 7.73 4.03 0.02
N ASN A 30 8.42 4.84 -0.78
CA ASN A 30 9.32 5.89 -0.30
C ASN A 30 8.59 6.94 0.55
N PHE A 31 7.39 7.34 0.12
CA PHE A 31 6.57 8.30 0.84
C PHE A 31 6.11 7.75 2.19
N ILE A 32 5.69 6.49 2.28
CA ILE A 32 5.35 5.83 3.55
C ILE A 32 6.56 5.83 4.48
N LYS A 33 7.74 5.45 3.96
CA LYS A 33 9.00 5.44 4.71
C LYS A 33 9.34 6.81 5.26
N GLU A 34 9.22 7.85 4.44
CA GLU A 34 9.56 9.22 4.83
C GLU A 34 8.55 9.77 5.83
N ALA A 35 7.26 9.55 5.60
CA ALA A 35 6.18 9.94 6.50
C ALA A 35 6.37 9.35 7.90
N ASN A 36 6.81 8.08 8.01
CA ASN A 36 7.01 7.40 9.29
C ASN A 36 8.12 8.03 10.15
N LYS A 37 9.01 8.85 9.56
CA LYS A 37 10.03 9.59 10.32
C LYS A 37 9.48 10.80 11.07
N TYR A 38 8.40 11.39 10.57
CA TYR A 38 7.91 12.70 11.03
C TYR A 38 6.49 12.64 11.62
N ILE A 39 5.68 11.69 11.18
CA ILE A 39 4.30 11.54 11.61
C ILE A 39 4.24 10.44 12.69
N PRO A 40 3.72 10.72 13.89
CA PRO A 40 3.71 9.77 15.01
C PRO A 40 3.03 8.43 14.72
N GLU A 41 2.04 8.42 13.83
CA GLU A 41 1.39 7.20 13.39
C GLU A 41 1.13 7.23 11.88
N VAL A 42 1.77 6.32 11.16
CA VAL A 42 1.51 6.03 9.75
C VAL A 42 0.95 4.62 9.63
N ILE A 43 -0.13 4.47 8.87
CA ILE A 43 -0.79 3.20 8.60
C ILE A 43 -0.81 3.00 7.09
N ALA A 44 -0.17 1.93 6.62
CA ALA A 44 -0.34 1.46 5.25
C ALA A 44 -1.68 0.72 5.14
N THR A 45 -2.40 0.93 4.04
CA THR A 45 -3.69 0.28 3.79
C THR A 45 -3.67 -0.50 2.50
N VAL A 46 -4.38 -1.64 2.51
CA VAL A 46 -4.54 -2.51 1.34
C VAL A 46 -6.00 -2.94 1.26
N VAL A 47 -6.59 -2.82 0.08
CA VAL A 47 -7.87 -3.46 -0.24
C VAL A 47 -7.63 -4.87 -0.79
N THR A 48 -8.37 -5.86 -0.30
CA THR A 48 -8.30 -7.23 -0.83
C THR A 48 -8.89 -7.26 -2.25
N ALA A 49 -8.04 -7.30 -3.27
CA ALA A 49 -8.44 -7.40 -4.66
C ALA A 49 -7.77 -8.60 -5.35
N GLU A 50 -8.33 -9.04 -6.49
CA GLU A 50 -7.77 -10.13 -7.25
C GLU A 50 -6.34 -9.80 -7.73
N GLY A 51 -5.38 -10.64 -7.36
CA GLY A 51 -3.96 -10.46 -7.66
C GLY A 51 -3.16 -9.71 -6.59
N VAL A 52 -3.80 -9.22 -5.52
CA VAL A 52 -3.10 -8.63 -4.36
C VAL A 52 -2.63 -9.73 -3.43
N ASP A 53 -1.32 -9.76 -3.19
CA ASP A 53 -0.70 -10.60 -2.17
C ASP A 53 -0.62 -9.83 -0.85
N VAL A 54 -1.59 -10.07 0.03
CA VAL A 54 -1.71 -9.36 1.31
C VAL A 54 -0.54 -9.69 2.25
N GLU A 55 0.01 -10.90 2.19
CA GLU A 55 1.15 -11.26 3.04
C GLU A 55 2.40 -10.49 2.62
N LYS A 56 2.68 -10.39 1.32
CA LYS A 56 3.79 -9.54 0.85
C LYS A 56 3.57 -8.07 1.15
N CYS A 57 2.33 -7.57 1.09
CA CYS A 57 2.04 -6.21 1.52
C CYS A 57 2.35 -5.99 3.01
N LYS A 58 2.12 -7.03 3.84
CA LYS A 58 2.46 -7.01 5.26
C LYS A 58 3.98 -7.01 5.46
N GLU A 59 4.71 -7.82 4.72
CA GLU A 59 6.19 -7.81 4.74
C GLU A 59 6.75 -6.43 4.40
N ILE A 60 6.18 -5.75 3.39
CA ILE A 60 6.56 -4.38 3.02
C ILE A 60 6.27 -3.44 4.20
N ALA A 61 5.07 -3.44 4.76
CA ALA A 61 4.71 -2.57 5.88
C ALA A 61 5.62 -2.80 7.12
N ASP A 62 5.90 -4.06 7.45
CA ASP A 62 6.79 -4.44 8.54
C ASP A 62 8.22 -3.95 8.29
N SER A 63 8.73 -4.06 7.05
CA SER A 63 10.05 -3.54 6.66
C SER A 63 10.16 -2.01 6.76
N LEU A 64 9.04 -1.30 6.63
CA LEU A 64 8.94 0.15 6.76
C LEU A 64 8.66 0.61 8.20
N GLY A 65 8.41 -0.32 9.12
CA GLY A 65 8.07 -0.03 10.52
C GLY A 65 6.71 0.64 10.69
N VAL A 66 5.74 0.34 9.81
CA VAL A 66 4.38 0.89 9.87
C VAL A 66 3.35 -0.22 10.05
N LYS A 67 2.19 0.11 10.63
CA LYS A 67 1.07 -0.85 10.73
C LYS A 67 0.45 -1.05 9.36
N LEU A 68 0.04 -2.29 9.05
CA LEU A 68 -0.84 -2.58 7.91
C LEU A 68 -2.30 -2.70 8.37
N ARG A 69 -3.20 -2.03 7.66
CA ARG A 69 -4.65 -2.22 7.80
C ARG A 69 -5.23 -2.77 6.50
N ILE A 70 -5.79 -3.97 6.58
CA ILE A 70 -6.45 -4.64 5.46
C ILE A 70 -7.92 -4.24 5.43
N ARG A 71 -8.44 -3.98 4.22
CA ARG A 71 -9.84 -3.65 3.98
C ARG A 71 -10.42 -4.67 3.01
N SER A 72 -11.57 -5.24 3.35
CA SER A 72 -12.32 -6.07 2.42
C SER A 72 -12.91 -5.19 1.32
N LEU A 73 -12.89 -5.68 0.08
CA LEU A 73 -13.51 -4.99 -1.04
C LEU A 73 -15.02 -5.23 -0.95
N ASP A 74 -15.74 -4.24 -0.41
CA ASP A 74 -17.20 -4.28 -0.31
C ASP A 74 -17.79 -4.15 -1.71
N VAL A 75 -18.20 -5.27 -2.30
CA VAL A 75 -19.03 -5.27 -3.50
C VAL A 75 -20.44 -4.90 -3.05
N VAL A 76 -20.80 -3.63 -3.20
CA VAL A 76 -22.21 -3.22 -3.11
C VAL A 76 -22.90 -3.77 -4.34
N VAL A 77 -23.64 -4.87 -4.16
CA VAL A 77 -24.45 -5.53 -5.19
C VAL A 77 -25.71 -4.71 -5.47
#